data_AF-A0AAD4HH51-F1
#
_entry.id   AF-A0AAD4HH51-F1
#
_cell.length_a   1.000
_cell.length_b   1.000
_cell.length_c   1.000
_cell.angle_alpha   90.00
_cell.angle_beta   90.00
_cell.angle_gamma   90.00
#
_symmetry.space_group_name_H-M   'P 1'
#
loop_
_entity.id
_entity.type
_entity.pdbx_description
1 polymer ?
#
loop_
_entity_poly.entity_id
_entity_poly.type
_entity_poly.pdbx_seq_one_letter_code
_entity_poly.pdbx_strand_id
1 'polypeptide(L)'
;MVTYEAVADDQEEEIESLMAAVDIEHKQQESSGMYLCKQAEPSKKRRLDVDGMSKNLKTASQNIVVSNTLSEYRRHGTPSTQGKALTDDHTNSHRLWEQFKQFCCDIDKVQCPDNIEALYPGLPADFPEWIAMWIIDKADDIDIFTRKAKELSISHVTYATAQKMWAAISHKYGRDHGLGTQPWLEDSMQPGHFRGTQYPSLWSINHDVSPPSPFSLPVL
;
A
#
# COMPACT_ATOMS: atom_id res chain seq x y z
N MET A 1 -2.45 -18.71 -27.45
CA MET A 1 -3.34 -17.64 -26.96
C MET A 1 -3.44 -17.86 -25.46
N VAL A 2 -2.76 -17.04 -24.68
CA VAL A 2 -2.80 -17.14 -23.21
C VAL A 2 -4.17 -16.60 -22.78
N THR A 3 -4.93 -17.37 -22.01
CA THR A 3 -6.23 -16.93 -21.50
C THR A 3 -6.00 -15.95 -20.34
N TYR A 4 -6.86 -14.95 -20.19
CA TYR A 4 -6.75 -13.96 -19.11
C TYR A 4 -6.82 -14.63 -17.72
N GLU A 5 -7.51 -15.76 -17.58
CA GLU A 5 -7.51 -16.59 -16.36
C GLU A 5 -6.09 -17.08 -16.01
N ALA A 6 -5.32 -17.58 -16.98
CA ALA A 6 -3.98 -18.11 -16.69
C ALA A 6 -3.01 -17.02 -16.22
N VAL A 7 -3.20 -15.75 -16.63
CA VAL A 7 -2.37 -14.62 -16.15
C VAL A 7 -2.80 -14.18 -14.75
N ALA A 8 -4.09 -14.27 -14.44
CA ALA A 8 -4.60 -13.96 -13.11
C ALA A 8 -4.15 -15.00 -12.07
N ASP A 9 -4.20 -16.29 -12.45
CA ASP A 9 -3.78 -17.40 -11.58
C ASP A 9 -2.27 -17.33 -11.26
N ASP A 10 -1.42 -17.07 -12.26
CA ASP A 10 0.04 -16.93 -12.04
C ASP A 10 0.38 -15.74 -11.12
N GLN A 11 -0.37 -14.62 -11.21
CA GLN A 11 -0.19 -13.49 -10.30
C GLN A 11 -0.70 -13.78 -8.89
N GLU A 12 -1.76 -14.58 -8.75
CA GLU A 12 -2.27 -15.02 -7.44
C GLU A 12 -1.23 -15.88 -6.73
N GLU A 13 -0.61 -16.85 -7.43
CA GLU A 13 0.46 -17.68 -6.86
C GLU A 13 1.69 -16.86 -6.44
N GLU A 14 2.07 -15.82 -7.20
CA GLU A 14 3.19 -14.94 -6.85
C GLU A 14 2.89 -14.10 -5.59
N ILE A 15 1.70 -13.52 -5.50
CA ILE A 15 1.26 -12.75 -4.32
C ILE A 15 1.19 -13.65 -3.09
N GLU A 16 0.63 -14.86 -3.23
CA GLU A 16 0.52 -15.84 -2.14
C GLU A 16 1.90 -16.28 -1.63
N SER A 17 2.86 -16.47 -2.54
CA SER A 17 4.25 -16.78 -2.19
C SER A 17 4.93 -15.66 -1.39
N LEU A 18 4.71 -14.40 -1.81
CA LEU A 18 5.21 -13.21 -1.12
C LEU A 18 4.63 -13.06 0.28
N MET A 19 3.34 -13.39 0.44
CA MET A 19 2.66 -13.37 1.73
C MET A 19 3.19 -14.46 2.67
N ALA A 20 3.42 -15.68 2.18
CA ALA A 20 3.95 -16.79 2.99
C ALA A 20 5.37 -16.51 3.53
N ALA A 21 6.24 -15.86 2.75
CA ALA A 21 7.64 -15.63 3.13
C ALA A 21 7.80 -14.73 4.37
N VAL A 22 6.96 -13.70 4.51
CA VAL A 22 7.12 -12.64 5.53
C VAL A 22 6.51 -13.03 6.88
N ASP A 23 5.56 -13.98 6.93
CA ASP A 23 5.04 -14.49 8.21
C ASP A 23 6.15 -15.18 9.05
N ILE A 24 7.21 -15.63 8.39
CA ILE A 24 8.41 -16.17 9.03
C ILE A 24 9.21 -15.05 9.73
N GLU A 25 9.29 -13.85 9.13
CA GLU A 25 9.98 -12.69 9.73
C GLU A 25 9.22 -12.14 10.93
N HIS A 26 7.90 -12.04 10.86
CA HIS A 26 7.12 -11.49 11.97
C HIS A 26 7.22 -12.36 13.24
N LYS A 27 7.15 -13.70 13.08
CA LYS A 27 7.36 -14.65 14.18
C LYS A 27 8.78 -14.59 14.76
N GLN A 28 9.79 -14.25 13.96
CA GLN A 28 11.14 -14.00 14.47
C GLN A 28 11.21 -12.71 15.28
N GLN A 29 10.52 -11.65 14.85
CA GLN A 29 10.49 -10.37 15.54
C GLN A 29 9.74 -10.43 16.88
N GLU A 30 8.66 -11.21 16.97
CA GLU A 30 7.94 -11.47 18.23
C GLU A 30 8.78 -12.30 19.23
N SER A 31 9.66 -13.18 18.75
CA SER A 31 10.55 -13.98 19.60
C SER A 31 11.70 -13.18 20.24
N SER A 32 11.98 -11.96 19.73
CA SER A 32 12.99 -11.04 20.26
C SER A 32 12.42 -10.10 21.33
N GLY A 33 11.55 -10.64 22.18
CA GLY A 33 10.74 -9.86 23.12
C GLY A 33 11.56 -9.03 24.10
N MET A 34 11.57 -7.70 23.93
CA MET A 34 11.71 -6.75 25.04
C MET A 34 11.34 -5.29 24.70
N TYR A 35 10.25 -5.00 23.98
CA TYR A 35 9.75 -3.62 23.90
C TYR A 35 8.22 -3.58 23.99
N LEU A 36 7.71 -3.47 25.22
CA LEU A 36 6.33 -3.09 25.50
C LEU A 36 6.15 -1.61 25.11
N CYS A 37 5.67 -1.36 23.90
CA CYS A 37 5.28 -0.02 23.46
C CYS A 37 3.98 0.37 24.18
N LYS A 38 4.03 1.43 25.00
CA LYS A 38 2.83 2.04 25.58
C LYS A 38 2.06 2.72 24.46
N GLN A 39 0.81 2.32 24.22
CA GLN A 39 -0.07 3.01 23.29
C GLN A 39 -0.19 4.48 23.72
N ALA A 40 0.15 5.39 22.81
CA ALA A 40 0.05 6.82 23.05
C ALA A 40 -1.43 7.24 23.15
N GLU A 41 -1.72 8.12 24.10
CA GLU A 41 -3.05 8.70 24.32
C GLU A 41 -3.57 9.41 23.05
N PRO A 42 -4.88 9.31 22.75
CA PRO A 42 -5.47 9.89 21.54
C PRO A 42 -5.35 11.41 21.56
N SER A 43 -4.42 11.92 20.76
CA SER A 43 -4.24 13.37 20.56
C SER A 43 -5.47 13.94 19.85
N LYS A 44 -5.96 15.10 20.31
CA LYS A 44 -7.13 15.79 19.74
C LYS A 44 -7.01 15.89 18.22
N LYS A 45 -7.91 15.20 17.51
CA LYS A 45 -7.98 15.14 16.05
C LYS A 45 -8.03 16.56 15.46
N ARG A 46 -6.97 16.93 14.74
CA ARG A 46 -6.92 18.17 13.96
C ARG A 46 -7.50 17.85 12.59
N ARG A 47 -8.45 18.66 12.10
CA ARG A 47 -8.98 18.53 10.74
C ARG A 47 -7.81 18.55 9.74
N LEU A 48 -7.67 17.46 8.99
CA LEU A 48 -6.67 17.32 7.95
C LEU A 48 -6.99 18.26 6.78
N ASP A 49 -5.98 19.03 6.38
CA ASP A 49 -5.99 19.79 5.13
C ASP A 49 -5.59 18.86 3.98
N VAL A 50 -6.60 18.30 3.30
CA VAL A 50 -6.42 17.30 2.23
C VAL A 50 -5.60 17.87 1.07
N ASP A 51 -5.84 19.13 0.69
CA ASP A 51 -5.08 19.80 -0.39
C ASP A 51 -3.61 20.00 -0.02
N GLY A 52 -3.32 20.25 1.25
CA GLY A 52 -1.97 20.30 1.78
C GLY A 52 -1.24 18.96 1.72
N MET A 53 -1.97 17.85 1.85
CA MET A 53 -1.41 16.50 1.93
C MET A 53 -0.95 15.97 0.57
N SER A 54 -1.73 16.19 -0.49
CA SER A 54 -1.35 15.80 -1.87
C SER A 54 -0.02 16.43 -2.31
N LYS A 55 0.21 17.72 -1.98
CA LYS A 55 1.50 18.39 -2.26
C LYS A 55 2.67 17.77 -1.50
N ASN A 56 2.44 17.38 -0.25
CA ASN A 56 3.45 16.74 0.58
C ASN A 56 3.83 15.35 0.09
N LEU A 57 2.83 14.55 -0.30
CA LEU A 57 3.02 13.22 -0.88
C LEU A 57 3.98 13.28 -2.08
N LYS A 58 3.78 14.27 -2.95
CA LYS A 58 4.65 14.50 -4.11
C LYS A 58 6.07 14.92 -3.73
N THR A 59 6.25 15.68 -2.65
CA THR A 59 7.58 16.08 -2.17
C THR A 59 8.28 14.95 -1.42
N ALA A 60 7.57 14.19 -0.60
CA ALA A 60 8.11 13.04 0.13
C ALA A 60 8.57 11.95 -0.85
N SER A 61 7.80 11.70 -1.92
CA SER A 61 8.12 10.66 -2.90
C SER A 61 9.33 10.95 -3.80
N GLN A 62 9.78 12.21 -3.90
CA GLN A 62 10.87 12.62 -4.78
C GLN A 62 12.26 12.06 -4.41
N ASN A 63 12.46 11.53 -3.19
CA ASN A 63 13.76 11.03 -2.73
C ASN A 63 13.72 9.60 -2.15
N ILE A 64 12.61 8.87 -2.32
CA ILE A 64 12.42 7.53 -1.73
C ILE A 64 13.27 6.46 -2.45
N VAL A 65 13.61 6.66 -3.73
CA VAL A 65 14.47 5.73 -4.47
C VAL A 65 15.94 6.10 -4.25
N VAL A 66 16.46 5.70 -3.10
CA VAL A 66 17.90 5.75 -2.84
C VAL A 66 18.54 4.51 -3.48
N SER A 67 19.80 4.61 -3.90
CA SER A 67 20.57 3.48 -4.45
C SER A 67 20.60 2.25 -3.53
N ASN A 68 20.37 2.42 -2.23
CA ASN A 68 20.25 1.34 -1.26
C ASN A 68 18.94 0.53 -1.42
N THR A 69 17.82 1.20 -1.74
CA THR A 69 16.52 0.54 -1.95
C THR A 69 16.58 -0.41 -3.14
N LEU A 70 17.24 -0.03 -4.24
CA LEU A 70 17.50 -0.90 -5.41
C LEU A 70 18.36 -2.13 -5.07
N SER A 71 19.24 -2.01 -4.08
CA SER A 71 20.10 -3.10 -3.63
C SER A 71 19.31 -4.14 -2.84
N GLU A 72 18.35 -3.71 -2.03
CA GLU A 72 17.41 -4.61 -1.35
C GLU A 72 16.51 -5.35 -2.33
N TYR A 73 15.98 -4.69 -3.37
CA TYR A 73 15.18 -5.36 -4.41
C TYR A 73 15.92 -6.51 -5.08
N ARG A 74 17.22 -6.36 -5.35
CA ARG A 74 18.03 -7.44 -5.95
C ARG A 74 18.29 -8.59 -4.97
N ARG A 75 18.28 -8.33 -3.67
CA ARG A 75 18.59 -9.32 -2.63
C ARG A 75 17.41 -10.25 -2.34
N HIS A 76 16.18 -9.78 -2.51
CA HIS A 76 14.96 -10.54 -2.26
C HIS A 76 14.37 -11.22 -3.52
N GLY A 77 14.93 -10.99 -4.70
CA GLY A 77 14.44 -11.55 -5.97
C GLY A 77 14.82 -13.01 -6.26
N THR A 78 15.51 -13.73 -5.36
CA THR A 78 15.75 -15.17 -5.53
C THR A 78 14.71 -15.96 -4.73
N PRO A 79 13.74 -16.63 -5.38
CA PRO A 79 12.74 -17.42 -4.68
C PRO A 79 13.42 -18.62 -3.99
N SER A 80 13.41 -18.62 -2.67
CA SER A 80 13.88 -19.74 -1.84
C SER A 80 12.80 -20.82 -1.81
N THR A 81 13.04 -21.91 -2.52
CA THR A 81 12.16 -23.09 -2.59
C THR A 81 12.25 -23.91 -1.30
N GLN A 82 11.44 -23.59 -0.28
CA GLN A 82 11.14 -24.55 0.80
C GLN A 82 9.64 -24.54 1.13
N GLY A 83 8.95 -25.57 0.65
CA GLY A 83 7.53 -25.80 0.88
C GLY A 83 7.22 -26.04 2.36
N LYS A 84 6.46 -25.12 2.96
CA LYS A 84 5.73 -25.34 4.20
C LYS A 84 4.25 -25.03 3.93
N ALA A 85 3.40 -25.96 4.34
CA ALA A 85 1.97 -25.97 4.04
C ALA A 85 1.27 -24.67 4.45
N LEU A 86 0.61 -24.04 3.47
CA LEU A 86 -0.20 -22.83 3.54
C LEU A 86 -1.58 -23.15 4.14
N THR A 87 -1.81 -22.89 5.42
CA THR A 87 -3.17 -23.01 5.99
C THR A 87 -3.60 -21.84 6.88
N ASP A 88 -2.99 -20.65 6.77
CA ASP A 88 -3.38 -19.51 7.63
C ASP A 88 -3.35 -18.13 6.94
N ASP A 89 -3.43 -18.07 5.60
CA ASP A 89 -3.25 -16.79 4.88
C ASP A 89 -4.50 -15.89 4.87
N HIS A 90 -5.69 -16.49 4.96
CA HIS A 90 -6.96 -15.75 4.98
C HIS A 90 -7.14 -14.87 6.23
N THR A 91 -6.58 -15.27 7.38
CA THR A 91 -6.75 -14.54 8.65
C THR A 91 -5.98 -13.22 8.65
N ASN A 92 -4.82 -13.18 7.99
CA ASN A 92 -3.99 -11.98 7.88
C ASN A 92 -4.60 -10.91 6.99
N SER A 93 -5.10 -11.27 5.80
CA SER A 93 -5.75 -10.31 4.89
C SER A 93 -6.98 -9.67 5.52
N HIS A 94 -7.79 -10.46 6.23
CA HIS A 94 -8.94 -9.94 6.97
C HIS A 94 -8.51 -8.96 8.07
N ARG A 95 -7.46 -9.28 8.83
CA ARG A 95 -6.93 -8.38 9.87
C ARG A 95 -6.43 -7.05 9.29
N LEU A 96 -5.71 -7.09 8.16
CA LEU A 96 -5.23 -5.90 7.47
C LEU A 96 -6.39 -5.04 6.94
N TRP A 97 -7.43 -5.69 6.41
CA TRP A 97 -8.66 -5.01 6.01
C TRP A 97 -9.30 -4.25 7.19
N GLU A 98 -9.52 -4.92 8.33
CA GLU A 98 -10.10 -4.28 9.53
C GLU A 98 -9.28 -3.08 10.01
N GLN A 99 -7.94 -3.18 10.00
CA GLN A 99 -7.07 -2.05 10.35
C GLN A 99 -7.21 -0.87 9.39
N PHE A 100 -7.36 -1.13 8.10
CA PHE A 100 -7.62 -0.09 7.10
C PHE A 100 -8.98 0.58 7.29
N LYS A 101 -10.04 -0.20 7.59
CA LYS A 101 -11.37 0.37 7.89
C LYS A 101 -11.31 1.31 9.10
N GLN A 102 -10.63 0.87 10.15
CA GLN A 102 -10.42 1.68 11.34
C GLN A 102 -9.64 2.96 11.01
N PHE A 103 -8.55 2.86 10.24
CA PHE A 103 -7.80 4.02 9.78
C PHE A 103 -8.67 5.03 9.02
N CYS A 104 -9.51 4.57 8.09
CA CYS A 104 -10.42 5.44 7.34
C CYS A 104 -11.40 6.19 8.25
N CYS A 105 -11.85 5.54 9.33
CA CYS A 105 -12.67 6.17 10.36
C CYS A 105 -11.86 7.18 11.19
N ASP A 106 -10.58 6.89 11.46
CA ASP A 106 -9.72 7.76 12.25
C ASP A 106 -9.42 9.07 11.53
N ILE A 107 -9.25 9.03 10.20
CA ILE A 107 -9.03 10.20 9.34
C ILE A 107 -10.32 10.90 8.88
N ASP A 108 -11.47 10.55 9.48
CA ASP A 108 -12.79 11.10 9.19
C ASP A 108 -13.23 10.97 7.70
N LYS A 109 -12.69 9.98 6.97
CA LYS A 109 -13.15 9.66 5.60
C LYS A 109 -14.43 8.85 5.61
N VAL A 110 -14.63 8.03 6.65
CA VAL A 110 -15.89 7.34 6.95
C VAL A 110 -16.31 7.62 8.39
N GLN A 111 -17.62 7.59 8.68
CA GLN A 111 -18.12 7.83 10.05
C GLN A 111 -17.93 6.61 10.98
N CYS A 112 -17.90 5.41 10.40
CA CYS A 112 -17.78 4.13 11.07
C CYS A 112 -16.97 3.19 10.17
N PRO A 113 -16.11 2.30 10.71
CA PRO A 113 -15.38 1.32 9.92
C PRO A 113 -16.27 0.52 8.97
N ASP A 114 -17.47 0.13 9.41
CA ASP A 114 -18.41 -0.67 8.61
C ASP A 114 -19.01 0.09 7.41
N ASN A 115 -19.00 1.43 7.42
CA ASN A 115 -19.54 2.22 6.32
C ASN A 115 -18.70 2.14 5.05
N ILE A 116 -17.45 1.65 5.14
CA ILE A 116 -16.57 1.54 3.98
C ILE A 116 -17.09 0.51 2.96
N GLU A 117 -17.69 -0.58 3.43
CA GLU A 117 -18.25 -1.62 2.55
C GLU A 117 -19.51 -1.11 1.84
N ALA A 118 -20.25 -0.19 2.49
CA ALA A 118 -21.39 0.49 1.90
C ALA A 118 -21.01 1.49 0.80
N LEU A 119 -19.72 1.80 0.62
CA LEU A 119 -19.26 2.64 -0.50
C LEU A 119 -19.33 1.89 -1.83
N TYR A 120 -19.32 0.55 -1.84
CA TYR A 120 -19.47 -0.21 -3.08
C TYR A 120 -20.93 -0.22 -3.57
N PRO A 121 -21.21 -0.04 -4.88
CA PRO A 121 -20.26 0.08 -6.01
C PRO A 121 -19.73 1.50 -6.29
N GLY A 122 -20.22 2.52 -5.58
CA GLY A 122 -19.83 3.93 -5.76
C GLY A 122 -18.58 4.33 -4.98
N LEU A 123 -17.46 3.60 -5.17
CA LEU A 123 -16.20 3.96 -4.51
C LEU A 123 -15.73 5.34 -4.98
N PRO A 124 -15.23 6.19 -4.07
CA PRO A 124 -14.87 7.55 -4.42
C PRO A 124 -13.56 7.61 -5.23
N ALA A 125 -13.41 8.67 -6.03
CA ALA A 125 -12.24 8.88 -6.88
C ALA A 125 -10.91 8.88 -6.10
N ASP A 126 -10.94 9.40 -4.86
CA ASP A 126 -9.79 9.52 -3.96
C ASP A 126 -9.57 8.27 -3.10
N PHE A 127 -10.35 7.20 -3.28
CA PHE A 127 -10.16 5.95 -2.55
C PHE A 127 -8.72 5.40 -2.63
N PRO A 128 -7.99 5.50 -3.77
CA PRO A 128 -6.59 5.10 -3.83
C PRO A 128 -5.64 5.94 -2.98
N GLU A 129 -5.96 7.21 -2.80
CA GLU A 129 -5.21 8.08 -1.90
C GLU A 129 -5.36 7.61 -0.45
N TRP A 130 -6.51 7.05 -0.07
CA TRP A 130 -6.73 6.57 1.29
C TRP A 130 -5.86 5.36 1.62
N ILE A 131 -5.69 4.44 0.66
CA ILE A 131 -4.78 3.31 0.80
C ILE A 131 -3.34 3.80 0.93
N ALA A 132 -2.93 4.73 0.07
CA ALA A 132 -1.59 5.30 0.12
C ALA A 132 -1.31 6.00 1.47
N MET A 133 -2.25 6.80 1.97
CA MET A 133 -2.16 7.44 3.28
C MET A 133 -2.02 6.43 4.41
N TRP A 134 -2.78 5.32 4.36
CA TRP A 134 -2.68 4.26 5.36
C TRP A 134 -1.32 3.57 5.35
N ILE A 135 -0.79 3.25 4.17
CA ILE A 135 0.53 2.64 4.03
C ILE A 135 1.62 3.59 4.55
N ILE A 136 1.56 4.88 4.21
CA ILE A 136 2.52 5.89 4.69
C ILE A 136 2.41 6.09 6.21
N ASP A 137 1.19 6.09 6.76
CA ASP A 137 0.97 6.14 8.21
C ASP A 137 1.66 4.99 8.95
N LYS A 138 1.76 3.81 8.34
CA LYS A 138 2.42 2.65 8.97
C LYS A 138 3.90 2.52 8.64
N ALA A 139 4.31 2.87 7.44
CA ALA A 139 5.64 2.55 6.91
C ALA A 139 6.62 3.72 6.96
N ASP A 140 6.15 4.96 6.89
CA ASP A 140 7.02 6.13 6.78
C ASP A 140 7.43 6.68 8.16
N ASP A 141 8.60 7.32 8.24
CA ASP A 141 9.12 7.94 9.46
C ASP A 141 8.42 9.27 9.76
N ILE A 142 7.63 9.80 8.82
CA ILE A 142 6.94 11.07 8.95
C ILE A 142 5.47 10.83 9.34
N ASP A 143 5.02 11.48 10.40
CA ASP A 143 3.62 11.49 10.81
C ASP A 143 2.80 12.31 9.80
N ILE A 144 1.79 11.67 9.20
CA ILE A 144 1.00 12.25 8.12
C ILE A 144 0.16 13.47 8.58
N PHE A 145 -0.19 13.55 9.86
CA PHE A 145 -1.03 14.62 10.40
C PHE A 145 -0.23 15.85 10.83
N THR A 146 0.93 15.62 11.44
CA THR A 146 1.76 16.66 12.05
C THR A 146 2.92 17.08 11.16
N ARG A 147 3.26 16.27 10.14
CA ARG A 147 4.42 16.44 9.26
C ARG A 147 5.75 16.44 10.02
N LYS A 148 5.79 15.83 11.20
CA LYS A 148 6.99 15.69 12.03
C LYS A 148 7.48 14.26 11.95
N ALA A 149 8.77 14.06 12.24
CA ALA A 149 9.30 12.72 12.45
C ALA A 149 8.52 12.05 13.59
N LYS A 150 8.10 10.81 13.37
CA LYS A 150 7.52 9.93 14.38
C LYS A 150 8.56 9.66 15.45
N GLU A 151 8.08 9.35 16.64
CA GLU A 151 8.96 8.96 17.74
C GLU A 151 9.65 7.65 17.38
N LEU A 152 10.98 7.57 17.58
CA LEU A 152 11.78 6.37 17.26
C LEU A 152 11.35 5.11 18.03
N SER A 153 10.52 5.27 19.07
CA SER A 153 9.93 4.18 19.85
C SER A 153 8.72 3.52 19.18
N ILE A 154 8.16 4.14 18.14
CA ILE A 154 7.04 3.61 17.36
C ILE A 154 7.60 2.66 16.30
N SER A 155 7.09 1.42 16.28
CA SER A 155 7.48 0.44 15.27
C SER A 155 6.93 0.82 13.90
N HIS A 156 7.80 0.90 12.90
CA HIS A 156 7.42 1.03 11.50
C HIS A 156 7.21 -0.34 10.88
N VAL A 157 6.27 -0.44 9.94
CA VAL A 157 6.13 -1.67 9.14
C VAL A 157 7.24 -1.71 8.09
N THR A 158 7.74 -2.91 7.82
CA THR A 158 8.72 -3.12 6.76
C THR A 158 8.09 -2.91 5.39
N TYR A 159 8.91 -2.67 4.37
CA TYR A 159 8.45 -2.57 2.99
C TYR A 159 7.64 -3.80 2.56
N ALA A 160 8.09 -5.00 2.90
CA ALA A 160 7.39 -6.24 2.58
C ALA A 160 5.99 -6.29 3.26
N THR A 161 5.88 -5.78 4.49
CA THR A 161 4.59 -5.68 5.19
C THR A 161 3.67 -4.64 4.51
N ALA A 162 4.22 -3.51 4.05
CA ALA A 162 3.49 -2.52 3.28
C ALA A 162 2.95 -3.09 1.94
N GLN A 163 3.72 -3.95 1.27
CA GLN A 163 3.25 -4.67 0.08
C GLN A 163 2.07 -5.60 0.40
N LYS A 164 2.12 -6.34 1.53
CA LYS A 164 0.97 -7.15 1.96
C LYS A 164 -0.25 -6.33 2.30
N MET A 165 -0.06 -5.19 2.97
CA MET A 165 -1.15 -4.25 3.26
C MET A 165 -1.86 -3.85 1.97
N TRP A 166 -1.10 -3.45 0.95
CA TRP A 166 -1.66 -3.12 -0.36
C TRP A 166 -2.34 -4.31 -1.05
N ALA A 167 -1.70 -5.49 -1.04
CA ALA A 167 -2.24 -6.71 -1.63
C ALA A 167 -3.56 -7.14 -0.96
N ALA A 168 -3.65 -7.04 0.36
CA ALA A 168 -4.86 -7.38 1.11
C ALA A 168 -6.05 -6.51 0.69
N ILE A 169 -5.86 -5.19 0.54
CA ILE A 169 -6.94 -4.32 0.07
C ILE A 169 -7.26 -4.61 -1.41
N SER A 170 -6.24 -4.77 -2.24
CA SER A 170 -6.43 -5.06 -3.67
C SER A 170 -7.17 -6.37 -3.89
N HIS A 171 -6.87 -7.41 -3.10
CA HIS A 171 -7.56 -8.68 -3.15
C HIS A 171 -9.01 -8.56 -2.68
N LYS A 172 -9.27 -7.84 -1.57
CA LYS A 172 -10.62 -7.55 -1.08
C LYS A 172 -11.48 -6.92 -2.18
N TYR A 173 -10.96 -5.93 -2.90
CA TYR A 173 -11.69 -5.23 -3.96
C TYR A 173 -11.72 -5.96 -5.31
N GLY A 174 -10.63 -6.61 -5.68
CA GLY A 174 -10.55 -7.38 -6.92
C GLY A 174 -11.50 -8.59 -6.88
N ARG A 175 -11.47 -9.35 -5.78
CA ARG A 175 -12.21 -10.62 -5.63
C ARG A 175 -13.64 -10.42 -5.14
N ASP A 176 -13.84 -9.77 -4.01
CA ASP A 176 -15.18 -9.71 -3.39
C ASP A 176 -16.12 -8.79 -4.17
N HIS A 177 -15.56 -7.76 -4.81
CA HIS A 177 -16.32 -6.77 -5.56
C HIS A 177 -16.24 -6.97 -7.09
N GLY A 178 -15.48 -7.96 -7.57
CA GLY A 178 -15.39 -8.28 -9.00
C GLY A 178 -14.87 -7.14 -9.87
N LEU A 179 -14.06 -6.23 -9.30
CA LEU A 179 -13.53 -5.06 -10.01
C LEU A 179 -12.38 -5.39 -10.97
N GLY A 180 -11.87 -6.62 -10.91
CA GLY A 180 -10.79 -7.12 -11.78
C GLY A 180 -9.47 -6.40 -11.56
N THR A 181 -8.46 -6.70 -12.40
CA THR A 181 -7.09 -6.15 -12.30
C THR A 181 -6.86 -4.89 -13.16
N GLN A 182 -7.94 -4.28 -13.66
CA GLN A 182 -7.87 -3.12 -14.53
C GLN A 182 -7.36 -1.89 -13.78
N PRO A 183 -6.69 -0.92 -14.41
CA PRO A 183 -6.30 0.31 -13.73
C PRO A 183 -7.53 1.07 -13.20
N TRP A 184 -7.38 1.70 -12.03
CA TRP A 184 -8.41 2.55 -11.41
C TRP A 184 -8.82 3.69 -12.35
N LEU A 185 -9.96 3.54 -13.01
CA LEU A 185 -10.45 4.46 -14.04
C LEU A 185 -11.94 4.75 -13.83
N GLU A 186 -12.34 5.97 -14.17
CA GLU A 186 -13.75 6.36 -14.19
C GLU A 186 -14.50 5.59 -15.29
N ASP A 187 -15.64 5.02 -14.93
CA ASP A 187 -16.52 4.31 -15.84
C ASP A 187 -17.14 5.31 -16.83
N SER A 188 -16.80 5.16 -18.12
CA SER A 188 -17.29 6.05 -19.18
C SER A 188 -18.81 6.01 -19.35
N MET A 189 -19.48 4.94 -18.89
CA MET A 189 -20.93 4.80 -18.95
C MET A 189 -21.63 5.36 -17.71
N GLN A 190 -20.91 5.53 -16.60
CA GLN A 190 -21.45 5.98 -15.31
C GLN A 190 -20.49 7.00 -14.67
N PRO A 191 -20.53 8.27 -15.11
CA PRO A 191 -19.70 9.32 -14.51
C PRO A 191 -19.83 9.35 -12.99
N GLY A 192 -18.69 9.50 -12.30
CA GLY A 192 -18.56 9.41 -10.85
C GLY A 192 -18.39 8.00 -10.29
N HIS A 193 -18.50 6.94 -11.10
CA HIS A 193 -18.17 5.58 -10.67
C HIS A 193 -16.77 5.21 -11.13
N PHE A 194 -15.95 4.66 -10.23
CA PHE A 194 -14.60 4.23 -10.53
C PHE A 194 -14.50 2.70 -10.42
N ARG A 195 -13.80 2.07 -11.37
CA ARG A 195 -13.59 0.62 -11.42
C ARG A 195 -12.11 0.28 -11.65
N GLY A 196 -11.74 -0.95 -11.30
CA GLY A 196 -10.39 -1.50 -11.45
C GLY A 196 -9.68 -1.75 -10.11
N THR A 197 -8.51 -2.38 -10.17
CA THR A 197 -7.52 -2.37 -9.10
C THR A 197 -6.70 -1.09 -9.11
N GLN A 198 -6.33 -0.69 -7.90
CA GLN A 198 -5.48 0.45 -7.67
C GLN A 198 -4.03 0.04 -7.86
N TYR A 199 -3.56 -0.02 -9.09
CA TYR A 199 -2.13 0.19 -9.29
C TYR A 199 -1.84 1.64 -8.91
N PRO A 200 -1.07 1.91 -7.85
CA PRO A 200 -0.70 3.26 -7.56
C PRO A 200 0.23 3.66 -8.70
N SER A 201 -0.26 4.50 -9.61
CA SER A 201 0.62 5.21 -10.52
C SER A 201 1.69 5.97 -9.73
N LEU A 202 1.51 6.22 -8.43
CA LEU A 202 2.55 6.68 -7.49
C LEU A 202 3.83 5.84 -7.48
N TRP A 203 3.77 4.53 -7.75
CA TRP A 203 4.98 3.71 -7.96
C TRP A 203 5.53 3.85 -9.38
N SER A 204 4.68 4.08 -10.38
CA SER A 204 5.09 4.34 -11.76
C SER A 204 5.58 5.78 -12.01
N ILE A 205 5.17 6.76 -11.20
CA ILE A 205 5.52 8.19 -11.32
C ILE A 205 7.02 8.40 -11.08
N ASN A 206 7.67 7.51 -10.32
CA ASN A 206 9.12 7.52 -10.13
C ASN A 206 9.91 6.78 -11.22
N HIS A 207 9.24 6.12 -12.19
CA HIS A 207 9.88 5.43 -13.31
C HIS A 207 9.76 6.15 -14.65
N ASP A 208 8.97 7.23 -14.74
CA ASP A 208 8.93 8.12 -15.90
C ASP A 208 9.91 9.30 -15.77
N VAL A 209 11.08 9.03 -15.18
CA VAL A 209 12.24 9.89 -15.39
C VAL A 209 12.82 9.47 -16.75
N SER A 210 12.29 10.06 -17.83
CA SER A 210 13.00 10.03 -19.10
C SER A 210 14.46 10.40 -18.84
N PRO A 211 15.44 9.56 -19.20
CA PRO A 211 16.84 9.91 -19.01
C PRO A 211 17.08 11.27 -19.69
N PRO A 212 17.78 12.21 -19.03
CA PRO A 212 18.08 13.49 -19.66
C PRO A 212 18.75 13.21 -21.00
N SER A 213 18.17 13.76 -22.07
CA SER A 213 18.69 13.64 -23.42
C SER A 213 20.20 13.92 -23.42
N PRO A 214 21.05 12.94 -23.75
CA PRO A 214 22.47 13.16 -23.80
C PRO A 214 22.75 13.95 -25.10
N PHE A 215 23.37 15.11 -24.95
CA PHE A 215 23.90 15.96 -26.03
C PHE A 215 22.91 16.86 -26.77
N SER A 216 22.80 18.10 -26.29
CA SER A 216 22.83 19.26 -27.18
C SER A 216 24.09 20.07 -26.85
N LEU A 217 25.17 19.80 -27.58
CA LEU A 217 26.34 20.69 -27.57
C LEU A 217 25.99 21.95 -28.37
N PRO A 218 26.37 23.16 -27.90
CA PRO A 218 26.22 24.36 -28.68
C PRO A 218 27.11 24.28 -29.92
N VAL A 219 26.51 24.47 -31.09
CA VAL A 219 27.23 24.74 -32.33
C VAL A 219 27.84 26.14 -32.19
N LEU A 220 29.17 26.21 -32.22
CA LEU A 220 29.93 27.46 -32.38
C LEU A 220 29.97 27.88 -33.85
#